data_AF-A0A7J3IYK3-F1
#
_entry.id   AF-A0A7J3IYK3-F1
#
_cell.length_a   1.000
_cell.length_b   1.000
_cell.length_c   1.000
_cell.angle_alpha   90.00
_cell.angle_beta   90.00
_cell.angle_gamma   90.00
#
_symmetry.space_group_name_H-M   'P 1'
#
loop_
_entity.id
_entity.type
_entity.pdbx_description
1 polymer ?
#
loop_
_entity_poly.entity_id
_entity_poly.type
_entity_poly.pdbx_seq_one_letter_code
_entity_poly.pdbx_strand_id
1 'polypeptide(L)'
;MLTVLIPALAIFLFLASIGISRPRRIKLSAWCWVYILIAITFDLLTAIAVILRNNLLIEVLLGIAAGSATSLAVHVWKELQEFSKEGSSNIH
;
A
#
# COMPACT_ATOMS: atom_id res chain seq x y z
N MET A 1 -24.66 8.65 -4.43
CA MET A 1 -23.34 8.07 -4.77
C MET A 1 -22.26 8.36 -3.72
N LEU A 2 -22.16 9.58 -3.16
CA LEU A 2 -21.27 9.90 -2.02
C LEU A 2 -21.49 9.02 -0.78
N THR A 3 -22.74 8.85 -0.37
CA THR A 3 -23.36 7.56 -0.07
C THR A 3 -22.46 6.40 0.36
N VAL A 4 -22.02 5.69 -0.67
CA VAL A 4 -21.31 4.41 -0.64
C VAL A 4 -19.80 4.62 -0.69
N LEU A 5 -19.38 5.78 -1.23
CA LEU A 5 -17.98 6.19 -1.31
C LEU A 5 -17.39 6.39 0.07
N ILE A 6 -18.10 7.10 0.96
CA ILE A 6 -17.64 7.42 2.32
C ILE A 6 -17.34 6.15 3.16
N PRO A 7 -18.25 5.16 3.28
CA PRO A 7 -17.97 3.95 4.04
C PRO A 7 -16.89 3.08 3.38
N ALA A 8 -16.84 3.02 2.03
CA ALA A 8 -15.79 2.29 1.32
C ALA A 8 -14.39 2.88 1.61
N LEU A 9 -14.27 4.21 1.58
CA LEU A 9 -13.03 4.92 1.90
C LEU A 9 -12.66 4.78 3.38
N ALA A 10 -13.63 4.84 4.29
CA ALA A 10 -13.42 4.67 5.72
C ALA A 10 -12.90 3.26 6.05
N ILE A 11 -13.51 2.21 5.48
CA ILE A 11 -13.06 0.82 5.64
C ILE A 11 -11.66 0.65 5.04
N PHE A 12 -11.40 1.26 3.89
CA PHE A 12 -10.10 1.18 3.23
C PHE A 12 -8.98 1.86 4.04
N LEU A 13 -9.21 3.08 4.55
CA LEU A 13 -8.27 3.80 5.42
C LEU A 13 -8.04 3.09 6.75
N PHE A 14 -9.08 2.45 7.29
CA PHE A 14 -8.99 1.66 8.50
C PHE A 14 -8.11 0.41 8.30
N LEU A 15 -8.34 -0.33 7.21
CA LEU A 15 -7.52 -1.50 6.83
C LEU A 15 -6.07 -1.10 6.53
N ALA A 16 -5.86 0.03 5.85
CA ALA A 16 -4.52 0.56 5.56
C ALA A 16 -3.76 0.96 6.84
N SER A 17 -4.44 1.58 7.82
CA SER A 17 -3.84 1.92 9.11
C SER A 17 -3.41 0.68 9.89
N ILE A 18 -4.22 -0.39 9.85
CA ILE A 18 -3.90 -1.67 10.51
C ILE A 18 -2.70 -2.34 9.83
N GLY A 19 -2.61 -2.30 8.50
CA GLY A 19 -1.48 -2.86 7.75
C GLY A 19 -0.14 -2.17 8.01
N ILE A 20 -0.15 -0.85 8.21
CA ILE A 20 1.07 -0.05 8.44
C ILE A 20 1.67 -0.28 9.83
N SER A 21 0.85 -0.51 10.85
CA SER A 21 1.35 -0.87 12.16
C SER A 21 1.97 -2.27 12.10
N ARG A 22 3.29 -2.39 11.89
CA ARG A 22 4.07 -3.57 12.30
C ARG A 22 4.06 -3.62 13.83
N PRO A 23 3.29 -4.49 14.49
CA PRO A 23 3.56 -4.82 15.87
C PRO A 23 4.88 -5.60 15.84
N ARG A 24 5.91 -5.14 16.57
CA ARG A 24 7.23 -5.79 16.72
C ARG A 24 7.19 -7.26 17.21
N ARG A 25 6.00 -7.85 17.36
CA ARG A 25 5.72 -9.14 18.01
C ARG A 25 4.92 -10.12 17.14
N ILE A 26 4.50 -9.77 15.91
CA ILE A 26 3.83 -10.74 15.02
C ILE A 26 4.80 -11.37 14.02
N LYS A 27 4.57 -12.66 13.76
CA LYS A 27 5.30 -13.45 12.77
C LYS A 27 5.21 -12.77 11.40
N LEU A 28 6.33 -12.76 10.67
CA LEU A 28 6.43 -12.19 9.32
C LEU A 28 5.33 -12.73 8.38
N SER A 29 4.94 -13.99 8.58
CA SER A 29 3.86 -14.66 7.84
C SER A 29 2.47 -14.06 8.08
N ALA A 30 2.15 -13.66 9.31
CA ALA A 30 0.87 -13.02 9.63
C ALA A 30 0.80 -11.60 9.05
N TRP A 31 1.92 -10.88 9.06
CA TRP A 31 2.01 -9.54 8.48
C TRP A 31 1.90 -9.58 6.94
N CYS A 32 2.51 -10.58 6.30
CA CYS A 32 2.36 -10.84 4.86
C CYS A 32 0.91 -11.11 4.48
N TRP A 33 0.19 -11.92 5.27
CA TRP A 33 -1.22 -12.23 5.03
C TRP A 33 -2.13 -11.00 5.12
N VAL A 34 -1.88 -10.12 6.09
CA VAL A 34 -2.60 -8.83 6.20
C VAL A 34 -2.33 -7.97 4.96
N TYR A 35 -1.08 -7.92 4.50
CA TYR A 35 -0.71 -7.17 3.30
C TYR A 35 -1.40 -7.69 2.04
N ILE A 36 -1.44 -9.02 1.86
CA ILE A 36 -2.16 -9.68 0.77
C ILE A 36 -3.66 -9.37 0.84
N LEU A 37 -4.26 -9.44 2.02
CA LEU A 37 -5.68 -9.14 2.21
C LEU A 37 -6.02 -7.69 1.82
N ILE A 38 -5.16 -6.74 2.20
CA ILE A 38 -5.31 -5.32 1.84
C ILE A 38 -5.21 -5.14 0.32
N ALA A 39 -4.23 -5.80 -0.32
CA ALA A 39 -4.06 -5.74 -1.77
C ALA A 39 -5.28 -6.28 -2.53
N ILE A 40 -5.83 -7.42 -2.10
CA ILE A 40 -7.05 -8.01 -2.71
C ILE A 40 -8.25 -7.09 -2.50
N THR A 41 -8.39 -6.52 -1.31
CA THR A 41 -9.51 -5.60 -1.01
C THR A 41 -9.41 -4.33 -1.86
N PHE A 42 -8.20 -3.80 -2.06
CA PHE A 42 -7.97 -2.64 -2.92
C PHE A 42 -8.32 -2.94 -4.38
N ASP A 43 -7.91 -4.10 -4.89
CA ASP A 43 -8.21 -4.53 -6.25
C ASP A 43 -9.73 -4.64 -6.48
N LEU A 44 -10.44 -5.26 -5.54
CA LEU A 44 -11.89 -5.38 -5.59
C LEU A 44 -12.59 -4.01 -5.52
N LEU A 45 -12.11 -3.10 -4.67
CA LEU A 45 -12.62 -1.73 -4.61
C LEU A 45 -12.40 -0.98 -5.93
N THR A 46 -11.24 -1.18 -6.56
CA THR A 46 -10.91 -0.59 -7.86
C THR A 46 -11.84 -1.11 -8.95
N ALA A 47 -12.06 -2.43 -9.00
CA ALA A 47 -12.97 -3.05 -9.95
C ALA A 47 -14.40 -2.51 -9.79
N ILE A 48 -14.89 -2.40 -8.55
CA ILE A 48 -16.21 -1.83 -8.25
C ILE A 48 -16.29 -0.35 -8.66
N ALA A 49 -15.23 0.43 -8.42
CA ALA A 49 -15.15 1.83 -8.81
C ALA A 49 -15.28 2.03 -10.32
N VAL A 50 -14.60 1.16 -11.09
CA VAL A 50 -14.64 1.16 -12.56
C VAL A 50 -16.04 0.77 -13.07
N ILE A 51 -16.65 -0.27 -12.50
CA ILE A 51 -18.00 -0.72 -12.88
C ILE A 51 -19.05 0.36 -12.62
N LEU A 52 -18.96 1.07 -11.49
CA LEU A 52 -19.87 2.15 -11.12
C LEU A 52 -19.59 3.48 -11.86
N ARG A 53 -18.58 3.53 -12.74
CA ARG A 53 -18.11 4.75 -13.45
C ARG A 53 -17.93 5.96 -12.54
N ASN A 54 -17.41 5.73 -11.34
CA ASN A 54 -17.26 6.80 -10.36
C ASN A 54 -15.89 7.47 -10.48
N ASN A 55 -15.80 8.55 -11.27
CA ASN A 55 -14.54 9.26 -11.55
C ASN A 55 -13.81 9.73 -10.27
N LEU A 56 -14.54 10.21 -9.26
CA LEU A 56 -13.94 10.62 -7.98
C LEU A 56 -13.29 9.45 -7.23
N LEU A 57 -13.91 8.28 -7.30
CA LEU A 57 -13.40 7.08 -6.65
C LEU A 57 -12.12 6.60 -7.34
N ILE A 58 -12.13 6.61 -8.67
CA ILE A 58 -10.97 6.26 -9.49
C ILE A 58 -9.80 7.21 -9.21
N GLU A 59 -10.03 8.52 -9.17
CA GLU A 59 -8.99 9.52 -8.95
C GLU A 59 -8.34 9.40 -7.56
N VAL A 60 -9.14 9.17 -6.53
CA VAL A 60 -8.62 8.94 -5.17
C VAL A 60 -7.82 7.63 -5.08
N LEU A 61 -8.33 6.53 -5.66
CA LEU A 61 -7.60 5.26 -5.69
C LEU A 61 -6.29 5.39 -6.47
N LEU A 62 -6.28 6.13 -7.57
CA LEU A 62 -5.09 6.39 -8.37
C LEU A 62 -4.04 7.20 -7.58
N GLY A 63 -4.48 8.23 -6.84
CA GLY A 63 -3.60 9.02 -5.98
C GLY A 63 -2.97 8.19 -4.86
N ILE A 64 -3.74 7.30 -4.24
CA ILE A 64 -3.22 6.39 -3.20
C ILE A 64 -2.23 5.39 -3.79
N ALA A 65 -2.52 4.82 -4.97
CA ALA A 65 -1.60 3.91 -5.66
C ALA A 65 -0.28 4.61 -6.04
N ALA A 66 -0.35 5.85 -6.52
CA ALA A 66 0.83 6.66 -6.82
C ALA A 66 1.65 6.95 -5.55
N GLY A 67 0.98 7.28 -4.44
CA GLY A 67 1.63 7.51 -3.14
C GLY A 67 2.31 6.26 -2.59
N SER A 68 1.65 5.10 -2.65
CA SER A 68 2.21 3.83 -2.18
C SER A 68 3.41 3.40 -3.03
N ALA A 69 3.32 3.50 -4.36
CA ALA A 69 4.42 3.21 -5.28
C ALA A 69 5.63 4.11 -5.04
N THR A 70 5.40 5.41 -4.79
CA THR A 70 6.48 6.36 -4.44
C THR A 70 7.15 5.98 -3.14
N SER A 71 6.38 5.62 -2.10
CA SER A 71 6.94 5.19 -0.81
C SER A 71 7.78 3.92 -0.95
N LEU A 72 7.33 2.98 -1.79
CA LEU A 72 8.04 1.72 -2.07
C LEU A 72 9.33 2.00 -2.83
N ALA A 73 9.29 2.86 -3.85
CA ALA A 73 10.47 3.25 -4.62
C ALA A 73 11.54 3.92 -3.73
N VAL A 74 11.14 4.77 -2.79
CA VAL A 74 12.07 5.40 -1.82
C VAL A 74 12.69 4.37 -0.88
N HIS A 75 11.91 3.38 -0.41
CA HIS A 75 12.43 2.29 0.42
C HIS A 75 13.46 1.45 -0.33
N VAL A 76 13.13 1.02 -1.56
CA VAL A 76 14.02 0.22 -2.41
C VAL A 76 15.28 1.00 -2.79
N TRP A 77 15.15 2.29 -3.09
CA TRP A 77 16.30 3.14 -3.40
C TRP A 77 17.30 3.25 -2.24
N LYS A 78 16.78 3.39 -1.00
CA LYS A 78 17.63 3.43 0.20
C LYS A 78 18.36 2.11 0.42
N GLU A 79 17.65 0.98 0.35
CA GLU A 79 18.25 -0.36 0.46
C GLU A 79 19.35 -0.54 -0.60
N LEU A 80 19.11 -0.16 -1.85
CA LEU A 80 20.10 -0.25 -2.93
C LEU A 80 21.37 0.58 -2.64
N GLN A 81 21.21 1.79 -2.09
CA GLN A 81 22.34 2.63 -1.67
C GLN A 81 23.13 2.02 -0.51
N GLU A 82 22.45 1.40 0.45
CA GLU A 82 23.07 0.70 1.57
C GLU A 82 23.89 -0.49 1.09
N PHE A 83 23.32 -1.34 0.21
CA PHE A 83 24.07 -2.43 -0.44
C PHE A 83 25.26 -1.92 -1.26
N SER A 84 25.09 -0.81 -1.99
CA SER A 84 26.17 -0.22 -2.78
C SER A 84 27.31 0.33 -1.92
N LYS A 85 27.02 0.90 -0.74
CA LYS A 85 28.04 1.38 0.19
C LYS A 85 28.78 0.24 0.89
N GLU A 86 28.08 -0.83 1.26
CA GLU A 86 28.69 -2.00 1.90
C GLU A 86 29.60 -2.78 0.93
N GLY A 87 29.22 -2.86 -0.35
CA GLY A 87 30.08 -3.39 -1.41
C GLY A 87 31.34 -2.56 -1.66
N SER A 88 31.29 -1.24 -1.47
CA SER A 88 32.45 -0.36 -1.62
C SER A 88 33.42 -0.39 -0.43
N SER A 89 32.99 -0.84 0.76
CA SER A 89 33.83 -0.93 1.96
C SER A 89 34.68 -2.21 2.03
N ASN A 90 34.37 -3.22 1.21
CA ASN A 90 35.14 -4.48 1.12
C ASN A 90 36.22 -4.46 0.02
N ILE A 91 36.43 -3.32 -0.65
CA ILE A 91 37.44 -3.14 -1.70
C ILE A 91 38.59 -2.23 -1.22
N HIS A 92 38.61 -1.85 0.06
CA HIS A 92 39.70 -1.10 0.69
C HIS A 92 40.48 -1.95 1.69
#